data_AF-A0A075ATD2-F1
#
_entry.id   AF-A0A075ATD2-F1
#
_cell.length_a   1.000
_cell.length_b   1.000
_cell.length_c   1.000
_cell.angle_alpha   90.00
_cell.angle_beta   90.00
_cell.angle_gamma   90.00
#
_symmetry.space_group_name_H-M   'P 1'
#
loop_
_entity.id
_entity.type
_entity.pdbx_description
1 polymer ?
#
loop_
_entity_poly.entity_id
_entity_poly.type
_entity_poly.pdbx_seq_one_letter_code
_entity_poly.pdbx_strand_id
1 'polypeptide(L)'
;MSNTHFTFPSALHFLQSEILKFESERLSWEAERTTLQNDLYHSKNMNKTLLRRIKMLEVAMKDRGIQSNNSEENQWIVKADATESHEKDLKKSNLVVNQIHTTLSTILEKYCHVKEILNESLPKQDHKNPPKKVNDDYEDKLFASLKHSNDTDESTGEWQLKSSFTSHLDSVTDCQFHSERPFLLTCSEDCTIKAWKTDELIMEKQVIEPKMTYRRHTSGITSICFNRTDKDIFFSSGLDCMIYAWQLVPNERQ
;
A
#
# COMPACT_ATOMS: atom_id res chain seq x y z
N MET A 1 32.15 15.25 -6.99
CA MET A 1 31.11 14.45 -6.34
C MET A 1 30.28 15.43 -5.52
N SER A 2 29.17 15.89 -6.09
CA SER A 2 28.29 16.87 -5.44
C SER A 2 27.56 16.17 -4.29
N ASN A 3 27.77 16.65 -3.06
CA ASN A 3 26.98 16.26 -1.91
C ASN A 3 25.51 16.58 -2.21
N THR A 4 24.72 15.55 -2.55
CA THR A 4 23.27 15.63 -2.62
C THR A 4 22.76 15.81 -1.21
N HIS A 5 22.63 17.06 -0.76
CA HIS A 5 21.90 17.38 0.45
C HIS A 5 20.45 16.94 0.24
N PHE A 6 20.07 15.80 0.79
CA PHE A 6 18.68 15.42 0.91
C PHE A 6 18.01 16.41 1.86
N THR A 7 17.25 17.36 1.31
CA THR A 7 16.37 18.20 2.11
C THR A 7 15.17 17.36 2.54
N PHE A 8 14.63 17.67 3.72
CA PHE A 8 13.48 16.95 4.28
C PHE A 8 12.30 16.81 3.29
N PRO A 9 11.92 17.86 2.50
CA PRO A 9 10.91 17.73 1.46
C PRO A 9 11.26 16.71 0.37
N SER A 10 12.52 16.63 -0.06
CA SER A 10 12.95 15.66 -1.06
C SER A 10 12.88 14.22 -0.55
N ALA A 11 13.22 14.00 0.73
CA ALA A 11 13.09 12.69 1.36
C ALA A 11 11.62 12.25 1.49
N LEU A 12 10.74 13.18 1.88
CA LEU A 12 9.31 12.90 2.03
C LEU A 12 8.64 12.64 0.68
N HIS A 13 8.99 13.42 -0.36
CA HIS A 13 8.54 13.15 -1.73
C HIS A 13 9.03 11.78 -2.25
N PHE A 14 10.28 11.41 -1.97
CA PHE A 14 10.80 10.09 -2.32
C PHE A 14 9.98 8.97 -1.66
N LEU A 15 9.73 9.06 -0.35
CA LEU A 15 8.91 8.09 0.36
C LEU A 15 7.49 8.00 -0.21
N GLN A 16 6.85 9.14 -0.50
CA GLN A 16 5.51 9.17 -1.11
C GLN A 16 5.51 8.48 -2.48
N SER A 17 6.52 8.72 -3.31
CA SER A 17 6.65 8.07 -4.63
C SER A 17 6.93 6.57 -4.51
N GLU A 18 7.78 6.15 -3.58
CA GLU A 18 8.07 4.72 -3.37
C GLU A 18 6.85 3.99 -2.83
N ILE A 19 6.11 4.55 -1.86
CA ILE A 19 4.88 3.94 -1.34
C ILE A 19 3.87 3.70 -2.47
N LEU A 20 3.63 4.71 -3.31
CA LEU A 20 2.71 4.58 -4.45
C LEU A 20 3.16 3.51 -5.45
N LYS A 21 4.48 3.39 -5.68
CA LYS A 21 5.03 2.34 -6.55
C LYS A 21 4.82 0.95 -5.94
N PHE A 22 5.14 0.79 -4.65
CA PHE A 22 4.92 -0.46 -3.92
C PHE A 22 3.45 -0.86 -3.91
N GLU A 23 2.53 0.08 -3.72
CA GLU A 23 1.09 -0.19 -3.78
C GLU A 23 0.64 -0.66 -5.17
N SER A 24 1.14 -0.02 -6.23
CA SER A 24 0.86 -0.44 -7.60
C SER A 24 1.39 -1.85 -7.90
N GLU A 25 2.61 -2.17 -7.49
CA GLU A 25 3.18 -3.50 -7.65
C GLU A 25 2.37 -4.55 -6.87
N ARG A 26 2.00 -4.23 -5.62
CA ARG A 26 1.16 -5.12 -4.79
C ARG A 26 -0.18 -5.43 -5.47
N LEU A 27 -0.85 -4.43 -6.03
CA LEU A 27 -2.12 -4.61 -6.74
C LEU A 27 -1.96 -5.48 -7.99
N SER A 28 -0.88 -5.32 -8.74
CA SER A 28 -0.57 -6.17 -9.90
C SER A 28 -0.38 -7.63 -9.49
N TRP A 29 0.37 -7.88 -8.41
CA TRP A 29 0.57 -9.21 -7.86
C TRP A 29 -0.73 -9.85 -7.38
N GLU A 30 -1.60 -9.07 -6.75
CA GLU A 30 -2.90 -9.55 -6.28
C GLU A 30 -3.81 -9.92 -7.45
N ALA A 31 -3.81 -9.13 -8.53
CA ALA A 31 -4.54 -9.46 -9.75
C ALA A 31 -4.03 -10.77 -10.38
N GLU A 32 -2.72 -10.95 -10.56
CA GLU A 32 -2.14 -12.18 -11.12
C GLU A 32 -2.44 -13.42 -10.25
N ARG A 33 -2.43 -13.25 -8.93
CA ARG A 33 -2.80 -14.34 -8.02
C ARG A 33 -4.24 -14.81 -8.26
N THR A 34 -5.19 -13.90 -8.47
CA THR A 34 -6.59 -14.27 -8.71
C THR A 34 -6.80 -14.99 -10.04
N THR A 35 -6.09 -14.57 -11.11
CA THR A 35 -6.16 -15.26 -12.40
C THR A 35 -5.62 -16.68 -12.31
N LEU A 36 -4.46 -16.87 -11.66
CA LEU A 36 -3.87 -18.19 -11.43
C LEU A 36 -4.76 -19.10 -10.59
N GLN A 37 -5.44 -18.56 -9.56
CA GLN A 37 -6.39 -19.33 -8.76
C GLN A 37 -7.58 -19.81 -9.60
N ASN A 38 -8.10 -18.95 -10.48
CA ASN A 38 -9.16 -19.31 -11.40
C ASN A 38 -8.72 -20.41 -12.36
N ASP A 39 -7.55 -20.29 -13.00
CA ASP A 39 -7.04 -21.30 -13.94
C ASP A 39 -6.86 -22.66 -13.26
N LEU A 40 -6.34 -22.67 -12.03
CA LEU A 40 -6.19 -23.88 -11.23
C LEU A 40 -7.55 -24.51 -10.88
N TYR A 41 -8.56 -23.70 -10.58
CA TYR A 41 -9.92 -24.17 -10.36
C TYR A 41 -10.52 -24.81 -11.62
N HIS A 42 -10.37 -24.16 -12.79
CA HIS A 42 -10.84 -24.69 -14.07
C HIS A 42 -10.14 -26.00 -14.44
N SER A 43 -8.81 -26.05 -14.31
CA SER A 43 -8.03 -27.26 -14.57
C SER A 43 -8.44 -28.43 -13.66
N LYS A 44 -8.63 -28.18 -12.35
CA LYS A 44 -9.13 -29.20 -11.41
C LYS A 44 -10.52 -29.71 -11.81
N ASN A 45 -11.42 -28.84 -12.24
CA ASN A 45 -12.76 -29.24 -12.65
C ASN A 45 -12.77 -30.03 -13.97
N MET A 46 -11.91 -29.65 -14.91
CA MET A 46 -11.71 -30.39 -16.15
C MET A 46 -11.15 -31.79 -15.88
N ASN A 47 -10.15 -31.90 -15.00
CA ASN A 47 -9.61 -33.20 -14.58
C ASN A 47 -10.66 -34.09 -13.91
N LYS A 48 -11.50 -33.54 -13.02
CA LYS A 48 -12.63 -34.27 -12.44
C LYS A 48 -13.60 -34.77 -13.51
N THR A 49 -13.89 -33.95 -14.52
CA THR A 49 -14.78 -34.30 -15.63
C THR A 49 -14.19 -35.40 -16.51
N LEU A 50 -12.90 -35.30 -16.85
CA LEU A 50 -12.19 -36.30 -17.63
C LEU A 50 -12.14 -37.64 -16.89
N LEU A 51 -11.84 -37.65 -15.59
CA LEU A 51 -11.87 -38.86 -14.76
C LEU A 51 -13.25 -39.53 -14.73
N ARG A 52 -14.32 -38.76 -14.63
CA ARG A 52 -15.69 -39.30 -14.72
C ARG A 52 -15.95 -39.95 -16.08
N ARG A 53 -15.48 -39.32 -17.17
CA ARG A 53 -15.62 -39.87 -18.53
C ARG A 53 -14.80 -41.15 -18.71
N ILE A 54 -13.56 -41.20 -18.23
CA ILE A 54 -12.72 -42.40 -18.26
C ILE A 54 -13.41 -43.54 -17.53
N LYS A 55 -13.90 -43.32 -16.30
CA LYS A 55 -14.62 -44.35 -15.53
C LYS A 55 -15.89 -44.84 -16.23
N MET A 56 -16.67 -43.95 -16.84
CA MET A 56 -17.86 -44.35 -17.60
C MET A 56 -17.49 -45.18 -18.84
N LEU A 57 -16.39 -44.85 -19.51
CA LEU A 57 -15.89 -45.63 -20.65
C LEU A 57 -15.37 -47.01 -20.23
N GLU A 58 -14.64 -47.10 -19.12
CA GLU A 58 -14.18 -48.39 -18.56
C GLU A 58 -15.35 -49.32 -18.24
N VAL A 59 -16.41 -48.80 -17.59
CA VAL A 59 -17.62 -49.57 -17.28
C VAL A 59 -18.33 -50.03 -18.55
N ALA A 60 -18.50 -49.12 -19.53
CA ALA A 60 -19.13 -49.45 -20.81
C ALA A 60 -18.34 -50.50 -21.63
N MET A 61 -17.01 -50.49 -21.54
CA MET A 61 -16.15 -51.50 -22.17
C MET A 61 -16.27 -52.85 -21.46
N LYS A 62 -16.34 -52.86 -20.12
CA LYS A 62 -16.53 -54.06 -19.31
C LYS A 62 -17.87 -54.76 -19.60
N ASP A 63 -18.95 -53.99 -19.75
CA ASP A 63 -20.29 -54.50 -20.08
C ASP A 63 -20.36 -55.14 -21.49
N ARG A 64 -19.52 -54.67 -22.43
CA ARG A 64 -19.46 -55.20 -23.81
C ARG A 64 -18.56 -56.44 -23.95
N GLY A 65 -18.03 -56.97 -22.85
CA GLY A 65 -17.17 -58.16 -22.86
C GLY A 65 -15.79 -57.93 -23.48
N ILE A 66 -15.39 -56.67 -23.71
CA ILE A 66 -14.05 -56.33 -24.18
C ILE A 66 -13.14 -56.33 -22.94
N GLN A 67 -12.58 -57.49 -22.61
CA GLN A 67 -11.54 -57.58 -21.59
C GLN A 67 -10.25 -56.94 -22.13
N SER A 68 -9.89 -55.79 -21.58
CA SER A 68 -8.52 -55.32 -21.61
C SER A 68 -7.67 -56.31 -20.82
N ASN A 69 -6.90 -57.16 -21.49
CA ASN A 69 -5.81 -57.91 -20.86
C ASN A 69 -4.78 -56.89 -20.37
N ASN A 70 -4.89 -56.46 -19.11
CA ASN A 70 -3.77 -56.04 -18.26
C ASN A 70 -4.29 -55.66 -16.87
N SER A 71 -4.22 -56.63 -15.95
CA SER A 71 -4.49 -56.44 -14.52
C SER A 71 -3.38 -55.66 -13.79
N GLU A 72 -2.28 -55.31 -14.46
CA GLU A 72 -1.19 -54.51 -13.88
C GLU A 72 -1.08 -53.09 -14.50
N GLU A 73 -1.58 -52.88 -15.72
CA GLU A 73 -1.47 -51.60 -16.44
C GLU A 73 -2.58 -50.59 -16.09
N ASN A 74 -3.48 -50.91 -15.17
CA ASN A 74 -4.37 -49.90 -14.56
C ASN A 74 -3.89 -49.45 -13.17
N GLN A 75 -2.73 -49.95 -12.73
CA GLN A 75 -2.13 -49.52 -11.46
C GLN A 75 -1.49 -48.12 -11.57
N TRP A 76 -1.20 -47.59 -12.78
CA TRP A 76 -0.68 -46.22 -12.95
C TRP A 76 -1.76 -45.15 -12.79
N ILE A 77 -3.05 -45.47 -13.00
CA ILE A 77 -4.15 -44.49 -12.85
C ILE A 77 -4.41 -44.19 -11.36
N VAL A 78 -4.19 -45.18 -10.49
CA VAL A 78 -4.24 -45.00 -9.02
C VAL A 78 -2.88 -44.52 -8.47
N LYS A 79 -1.78 -44.79 -9.17
CA LYS A 79 -0.42 -44.34 -8.83
C LYS A 79 0.07 -43.17 -9.68
N ALA A 80 -0.81 -42.24 -10.09
CA ALA A 80 -0.37 -40.97 -10.66
C ALA A 80 0.38 -40.08 -9.63
N ASP A 81 0.50 -40.56 -8.38
CA ASP A 81 1.42 -40.05 -7.36
C ASP A 81 2.82 -40.69 -7.38
N ALA A 82 3.13 -41.67 -8.26
CA ALA A 82 4.45 -42.31 -8.29
C ALA A 82 4.83 -42.94 -9.64
N THR A 83 5.54 -42.20 -10.52
CA THR A 83 6.34 -42.80 -11.60
C THR A 83 7.68 -42.07 -11.80
N GLU A 84 8.77 -42.84 -11.70
CA GLU A 84 10.19 -42.46 -11.60
C GLU A 84 10.84 -41.76 -12.82
N SER A 85 10.16 -41.61 -13.97
CA SER A 85 10.71 -40.85 -15.11
C SER A 85 10.37 -39.34 -15.04
N HIS A 86 9.22 -39.00 -14.46
CA HIS A 86 8.87 -37.62 -14.10
C HIS A 86 9.51 -37.20 -12.79
N GLU A 87 10.02 -38.13 -11.99
CA GLU A 87 10.53 -37.85 -10.65
C GLU A 87 11.79 -36.98 -10.65
N LYS A 88 12.62 -36.98 -11.69
CA LYS A 88 13.79 -36.08 -11.76
C LYS A 88 13.39 -34.65 -12.09
N ASP A 89 12.46 -34.45 -13.01
CA ASP A 89 11.97 -33.13 -13.39
C ASP A 89 10.99 -32.58 -12.33
N LEU A 90 10.20 -33.45 -11.70
CA LEU A 90 9.35 -33.13 -10.56
C LEU A 90 10.18 -32.90 -9.28
N LYS A 91 11.29 -33.63 -9.06
CA LYS A 91 12.25 -33.30 -7.98
C LYS A 91 12.98 -32.01 -8.25
N LYS A 92 13.34 -31.69 -9.50
CA LYS A 92 13.89 -30.38 -9.87
C LYS A 92 12.86 -29.27 -9.69
N SER A 93 11.62 -29.45 -10.16
CA SER A 93 10.56 -28.47 -9.97
C SER A 93 10.21 -28.32 -8.50
N ASN A 94 10.15 -29.40 -7.73
CA ASN A 94 9.94 -29.37 -6.27
C ASN A 94 11.13 -28.76 -5.54
N LEU A 95 12.37 -28.96 -6.01
CA LEU A 95 13.56 -28.29 -5.46
C LEU A 95 13.52 -26.79 -5.73
N VAL A 96 13.14 -26.38 -6.94
CA VAL A 96 12.96 -24.97 -7.32
C VAL A 96 11.81 -24.35 -6.53
N VAL A 97 10.67 -25.03 -6.42
CA VAL A 97 9.53 -24.58 -5.60
C VAL A 97 9.90 -24.50 -4.12
N ASN A 98 10.68 -25.44 -3.60
CA ASN A 98 11.19 -25.39 -2.22
C ASN A 98 12.19 -24.25 -2.03
N GLN A 99 13.08 -23.99 -2.99
CA GLN A 99 13.98 -22.83 -2.96
C GLN A 99 13.20 -21.52 -3.00
N ILE A 100 12.17 -21.43 -3.84
CA ILE A 100 11.24 -20.29 -3.89
C ILE A 100 10.49 -20.15 -2.56
N HIS A 101 10.01 -21.25 -1.99
CA HIS A 101 9.31 -21.23 -0.70
C HIS A 101 10.24 -20.79 0.43
N THR A 102 11.48 -21.28 0.49
CA THR A 102 12.46 -20.87 1.50
C THR A 102 12.88 -19.41 1.33
N THR A 103 13.06 -18.93 0.10
CA THR A 103 13.39 -17.53 -0.18
C THR A 103 12.23 -16.60 0.14
N LEU A 104 10.99 -16.97 -0.23
CA LEU A 104 9.79 -16.23 0.16
C LEU A 104 9.58 -16.25 1.67
N SER A 105 9.80 -17.37 2.36
CA SER A 105 9.74 -17.44 3.82
C SER A 105 10.79 -16.53 4.47
N THR A 106 12.02 -16.49 3.97
CA THR A 106 13.05 -15.58 4.52
C THR A 106 12.76 -14.11 4.19
N ILE A 107 12.19 -13.80 3.03
CA ILE A 107 11.74 -12.44 2.69
C ILE A 107 10.57 -12.04 3.60
N LEU A 108 9.60 -12.94 3.81
CA LEU A 108 8.46 -12.71 4.70
C LEU A 108 8.90 -12.56 6.16
N GLU A 109 9.85 -13.37 6.65
CA GLU A 109 10.43 -13.19 7.98
C GLU A 109 11.13 -11.84 8.11
N LYS A 110 11.93 -11.44 7.12
CA LYS A 110 12.56 -10.11 7.11
C LYS A 110 11.51 -8.99 7.06
N TYR A 111 10.46 -9.14 6.28
CA TYR A 111 9.39 -8.16 6.17
C TYR A 111 8.54 -8.10 7.44
N CYS A 112 8.23 -9.23 8.05
CA CYS A 112 7.59 -9.30 9.36
C CYS A 112 8.45 -8.64 10.42
N HIS A 113 9.77 -8.86 10.39
CA HIS A 113 10.69 -8.21 11.32
C HIS A 113 10.75 -6.69 11.11
N VAL A 114 10.80 -6.23 9.85
CA VAL A 114 10.71 -4.79 9.53
C VAL A 114 9.35 -4.22 9.95
N LYS A 115 8.25 -4.96 9.76
CA LYS A 115 6.90 -4.57 10.16
C LYS A 115 6.73 -4.58 11.69
N GLU A 116 7.39 -5.48 12.41
CA GLU A 116 7.44 -5.53 13.87
C GLU A 116 8.28 -4.39 14.42
N ILE A 117 9.45 -4.09 13.85
CA ILE A 117 10.27 -2.91 14.21
C ILE A 117 9.48 -1.61 13.98
N LEU A 118 8.79 -1.50 12.84
CA LEU A 118 7.92 -0.35 12.54
C LEU A 118 6.69 -0.30 13.47
N ASN A 119 6.13 -1.44 13.88
CA ASN A 119 5.00 -1.51 14.81
C ASN A 119 5.40 -1.34 16.28
N GLU A 120 6.62 -1.67 16.68
CA GLU A 120 7.18 -1.36 18.01
C GLU A 120 7.46 0.14 18.16
N SER A 121 7.61 0.85 17.03
CA SER A 121 7.74 2.31 16.98
C SER A 121 6.41 3.05 17.17
N LEU A 122 5.27 2.34 17.22
CA LEU A 122 3.93 2.90 17.43
C LEU A 122 3.29 2.28 18.68
N PRO A 123 2.75 3.08 19.62
CA PRO A 123 2.19 2.56 20.86
C PRO A 123 0.96 1.68 20.57
N LYS A 124 0.99 0.42 21.03
CA LYS A 124 -0.11 -0.54 20.91
C LYS A 124 -1.28 -0.08 21.79
N GLN A 125 -2.37 0.37 21.17
CA GLN A 125 -3.65 0.59 21.84
C GLN A 125 -4.41 -0.74 21.92
N ASP A 126 -4.56 -1.29 23.13
CA ASP A 126 -5.31 -2.52 23.38
C ASP A 126 -6.83 -2.26 23.29
N HIS A 127 -7.42 -2.46 22.12
CA HIS A 127 -8.87 -2.43 21.94
C HIS A 127 -9.50 -3.79 22.32
N LYS A 128 -9.67 -4.04 23.62
CA LYS A 128 -10.41 -5.22 24.14
C LYS A 128 -11.77 -4.92 24.76
N ASN A 129 -12.36 -3.75 24.52
CA ASN A 129 -13.79 -3.54 24.74
C ASN A 129 -14.30 -2.43 23.82
N PRO A 130 -15.47 -2.57 23.18
CA PRO A 130 -16.09 -1.46 22.47
C PRO A 130 -16.45 -0.37 23.48
N PRO A 131 -16.06 0.91 23.26
CA PRO A 131 -16.32 1.95 24.24
C PRO A 131 -17.83 2.18 24.35
N LYS A 132 -18.34 2.00 25.56
CA LYS A 132 -19.71 2.38 25.91
C LYS A 132 -19.82 3.89 25.80
N LYS A 133 -20.86 4.36 25.10
CA LYS A 133 -21.22 5.79 25.02
C LYS A 133 -21.49 6.34 26.43
N VAL A 134 -20.60 7.18 26.98
CA VAL A 134 -20.93 8.12 28.08
C VAL A 134 -19.97 9.33 28.12
N ASN A 135 -20.58 10.52 28.04
CA ASN A 135 -20.27 11.89 28.51
C ASN A 135 -18.87 12.54 28.39
N ASP A 136 -18.93 13.79 27.93
CA ASP A 136 -17.88 14.73 27.52
C ASP A 136 -16.89 15.21 28.61
N ASP A 137 -16.89 14.62 29.81
CA ASP A 137 -16.07 15.10 30.96
C ASP A 137 -14.74 14.35 31.15
N TYR A 138 -14.43 13.36 30.30
CA TYR A 138 -13.26 12.47 30.47
C TYR A 138 -11.97 13.00 29.82
N GLU A 139 -12.07 13.77 28.74
CA GLU A 139 -10.93 14.35 28.00
C GLU A 139 -10.14 15.32 28.91
N ASP A 140 -10.82 16.21 29.62
CA ASP A 140 -10.19 17.26 30.44
C ASP A 140 -9.38 16.72 31.62
N LYS A 141 -9.78 15.57 32.19
CA LYS A 141 -9.03 14.92 33.28
C LYS A 141 -7.82 14.13 32.79
N LEU A 142 -7.88 13.61 31.57
CA LEU A 142 -6.76 12.88 30.96
C LEU A 142 -5.60 13.83 30.63
N PHE A 143 -5.89 15.04 30.14
CA PHE A 143 -4.88 16.07 29.88
C PHE A 143 -4.25 16.67 31.14
N ALA A 144 -5.00 16.72 32.26
CA ALA A 144 -4.48 17.23 33.53
C ALA A 144 -3.50 16.26 34.22
N SER A 145 -3.71 14.95 34.06
CA SER A 145 -2.85 13.91 34.66
C SER A 145 -1.48 13.80 33.99
N LEU A 146 -1.35 14.20 32.72
CA LEU A 146 -0.08 14.11 31.98
C LEU A 146 0.94 15.19 32.37
N LYS A 147 0.57 16.22 33.15
CA LYS A 147 1.45 17.36 33.45
C LYS A 147 2.28 17.25 34.74
N HIS A 148 2.21 16.14 35.49
CA HIS A 148 2.76 16.07 36.86
C HIS A 148 3.79 14.95 37.12
N SER A 149 4.54 14.47 36.13
CA SER A 149 5.74 13.66 36.41
C SER A 149 7.00 14.44 36.03
N ASN A 150 7.67 14.95 37.06
CA ASN A 150 9.01 15.55 36.98
C ASN A 150 10.08 14.46 36.82
N ASP A 151 11.07 14.77 35.98
CA ASP A 151 12.46 14.29 35.96
C ASP A 151 12.72 12.77 35.99
N THR A 152 12.86 12.18 34.80
CA THR A 152 13.98 11.29 34.48
C THR A 152 14.39 11.46 33.02
N ASP A 153 15.66 11.80 32.84
CA ASP A 153 16.38 12.02 31.59
C ASP A 153 16.52 10.70 30.80
N GLU A 154 15.55 10.42 29.94
CA GLU A 154 15.61 9.41 28.89
C GLU A 154 14.75 9.93 27.74
N SER A 155 15.38 10.45 26.68
CA SER A 155 14.71 11.01 25.50
C SER A 155 14.01 9.92 24.70
N THR A 156 12.90 9.44 25.24
CA THR A 156 11.81 8.89 24.45
C THR A 156 11.50 9.92 23.37
N GLY A 157 11.62 9.52 22.11
CA GLY A 157 11.39 10.40 20.96
C GLY A 157 9.91 10.78 20.89
N GLU A 158 9.51 11.76 21.70
CA GLU A 158 8.15 12.26 21.72
C GLU A 158 7.89 12.99 20.40
N TRP A 159 6.80 12.61 19.74
CA TRP A 159 6.34 13.28 18.54
C TRP A 159 5.96 14.72 18.89
N GLN A 160 6.77 15.68 18.44
CA GLN A 160 6.51 17.10 18.63
C GLN A 160 5.84 17.69 17.39
N LEU A 161 4.65 18.26 17.58
CA LEU A 161 3.99 19.07 16.57
C LEU A 161 4.84 20.32 16.31
N LYS A 162 5.39 20.45 15.10
CA LYS A 162 6.18 21.63 14.70
C LYS A 162 5.32 22.82 14.27
N SER A 163 4.24 22.56 13.54
CA SER A 163 3.44 23.60 12.89
C SER A 163 2.06 23.12 12.52
N SER A 164 1.08 24.02 12.49
CA SER A 164 -0.28 23.79 12.00
C SER A 164 -0.64 24.81 10.92
N PHE A 165 -1.26 24.35 9.83
CA PHE A 165 -1.70 25.18 8.71
C PHE A 165 -3.24 25.27 8.70
N THR A 166 -3.81 26.42 9.09
CA THR A 166 -5.24 26.55 9.40
C THR A 166 -6.02 27.50 8.48
N SER A 167 -5.60 27.65 7.21
CA SER A 167 -6.21 28.62 6.27
C SER A 167 -7.34 28.04 5.40
N HIS A 168 -7.52 26.73 5.34
CA HIS A 168 -8.63 26.13 4.58
C HIS A 168 -9.96 26.33 5.31
N LEU A 169 -11.03 26.49 4.53
CA LEU A 169 -12.38 26.72 5.06
C LEU A 169 -13.19 25.41 5.18
N ASP A 170 -12.64 24.31 4.67
CA ASP A 170 -13.23 22.99 4.71
C ASP A 170 -12.13 21.92 4.80
N SER A 171 -12.54 20.65 4.80
CA SER A 171 -11.69 19.48 4.91
C SER A 171 -10.57 19.50 3.87
N VAL A 172 -9.33 19.24 4.30
CA VAL A 172 -8.18 19.05 3.41
C VAL A 172 -8.23 17.64 2.85
N THR A 173 -8.32 17.52 1.54
CA THR A 173 -8.58 16.24 0.84
C THR A 173 -7.30 15.57 0.37
N ASP A 174 -6.27 16.35 0.06
CA ASP A 174 -4.97 15.83 -0.38
C ASP A 174 -3.85 16.85 -0.09
N CYS A 175 -2.62 16.35 0.04
CA CYS A 175 -1.43 17.16 0.26
C CYS A 175 -0.19 16.54 -0.39
N GLN A 176 0.67 17.38 -0.97
CA GLN A 176 1.86 16.92 -1.67
C GLN A 176 3.04 17.87 -1.51
N PHE A 177 4.18 17.33 -1.09
CA PHE A 177 5.43 18.09 -1.07
C PHE A 177 6.03 18.21 -2.47
N HIS A 178 6.57 19.39 -2.75
CA HIS A 178 7.38 19.59 -3.92
C HIS A 178 8.73 18.88 -3.74
N SER A 179 9.22 18.23 -4.81
CA SER A 179 10.40 17.35 -4.74
C SER A 179 11.73 18.07 -4.49
N GLU A 180 11.88 19.32 -4.96
CA GLU A 180 13.13 20.09 -4.82
C GLU A 180 13.00 21.33 -3.92
N ARG A 181 11.97 22.15 -4.16
CA ARG A 181 11.69 23.35 -3.38
C ARG A 181 10.92 23.03 -2.09
N PRO A 182 11.09 23.83 -1.03
CA PRO A 182 10.40 23.69 0.25
C PRO A 182 8.97 24.22 0.16
N PHE A 183 8.16 23.56 -0.65
CA PHE A 183 6.74 23.85 -0.79
C PHE A 183 5.90 22.63 -0.44
N LEU A 184 4.80 22.87 0.25
CA LEU A 184 3.70 21.93 0.42
C LEU A 184 2.51 22.47 -0.37
N LEU A 185 1.89 21.64 -1.20
CA LEU A 185 0.56 21.90 -1.76
C LEU A 185 -0.49 21.18 -0.90
N THR A 186 -1.61 21.83 -0.67
CA THR A 186 -2.80 21.21 -0.08
C THR A 186 -4.02 21.57 -0.92
N CYS A 187 -4.97 20.65 -1.07
CA CYS A 187 -6.29 20.96 -1.65
C CYS A 187 -7.41 20.61 -0.67
N SER A 188 -8.58 21.19 -0.89
CA SER A 188 -9.70 21.10 0.05
C SER A 188 -11.06 21.04 -0.66
N GLU A 189 -12.08 20.61 0.08
CA GLU A 189 -13.48 20.74 -0.28
C GLU A 189 -13.92 22.22 -0.46
N ASP A 190 -13.15 23.18 0.07
CA ASP A 190 -13.36 24.63 -0.12
C ASP A 190 -13.10 25.14 -1.56
N CYS A 191 -12.87 24.23 -2.51
CA CYS A 191 -12.60 24.49 -3.92
C CYS A 191 -11.27 25.22 -4.18
N THR A 192 -10.35 25.24 -3.20
CA THR A 192 -9.05 25.90 -3.32
C THR A 192 -7.87 24.96 -3.15
N ILE A 193 -6.76 25.33 -3.80
CA ILE A 193 -5.45 24.72 -3.58
C ILE A 193 -4.56 25.79 -2.96
N LYS A 194 -3.84 25.46 -1.89
CA LYS A 194 -2.92 26.38 -1.22
C LYS A 194 -1.49 25.87 -1.32
N ALA A 195 -0.56 26.79 -1.55
CA ALA A 195 0.87 26.52 -1.53
C ALA A 195 1.52 27.16 -0.30
N TRP A 196 2.24 26.37 0.47
CA TRP A 196 2.84 26.75 1.74
C TRP A 196 4.35 26.63 1.64
N LYS A 197 5.08 27.63 2.10
CA LYS A 197 6.55 27.53 2.16
C LYS A 197 6.93 26.85 3.47
N THR A 198 7.71 25.77 3.37
CA THR A 198 8.03 24.91 4.52
C THR A 198 9.34 25.29 5.20
N ASP A 199 10.10 26.25 4.66
CA ASP A 199 11.30 26.79 5.33
C ASP A 199 10.96 27.63 6.57
N GLU A 200 9.78 28.25 6.56
CA GLU A 200 9.34 29.17 7.63
C GLU A 200 8.80 28.41 8.85
N LEU A 201 8.78 27.08 8.79
CA LEU A 201 8.36 26.17 9.85
C LEU A 201 9.26 26.17 11.09
N ILE A 202 10.39 26.86 11.04
CA ILE A 202 11.36 26.97 12.13
C ILE A 202 10.99 28.15 13.06
N MET A 203 10.04 29.01 12.69
CA MET A 203 9.59 30.13 13.52
C MET A 203 8.38 29.71 14.38
N GLU A 204 8.65 29.25 15.60
CA GLU A 204 7.73 28.58 16.53
C GLU A 204 6.43 29.33 16.95
N LYS A 205 6.07 30.49 16.36
CA LYS A 205 4.96 31.32 16.87
C LYS A 205 4.10 32.05 15.86
N GLN A 206 4.25 31.85 14.55
CA GLN A 206 3.40 32.55 13.57
C GLN A 206 2.38 31.63 12.92
N VAL A 207 1.17 32.17 12.76
CA VAL A 207 0.16 31.62 11.82
C VAL A 207 0.80 31.67 10.44
N ILE A 208 1.00 30.50 9.84
CA ILE A 208 1.63 30.41 8.52
C ILE A 208 0.56 30.74 7.49
N GLU A 209 0.81 31.76 6.68
CA GLU A 209 -0.08 32.12 5.58
C GLU A 209 0.26 31.34 4.31
N PRO A 210 -0.75 30.97 3.49
CA PRO A 210 -0.50 30.36 2.21
C PRO A 210 0.16 31.38 1.28
N LYS A 211 1.33 31.03 0.73
CA LYS A 211 2.05 31.88 -0.22
C LYS A 211 1.32 32.03 -1.55
N MET A 212 0.53 31.03 -1.92
CA MET A 212 -0.33 31.07 -3.10
C MET A 212 -1.67 30.41 -2.80
N THR A 213 -2.74 30.89 -3.43
CA THR A 213 -4.05 30.22 -3.46
C THR A 213 -4.55 30.13 -4.89
N TYR A 214 -4.74 28.91 -5.38
CA TYR A 214 -5.28 28.63 -6.71
C TYR A 214 -6.78 28.38 -6.61
N ARG A 215 -7.54 29.02 -7.49
CA ARG A 215 -9.00 28.92 -7.55
C ARG A 215 -9.42 28.73 -8.99
N ARG A 216 -10.21 27.67 -9.23
CA ARG A 216 -10.88 27.46 -10.50
C ARG A 216 -11.95 26.37 -10.43
N HIS A 217 -11.74 25.35 -9.61
CA HIS A 217 -12.74 24.33 -9.38
C HIS A 217 -14.04 24.95 -8.86
N THR A 218 -15.16 24.42 -9.34
CA THR A 218 -16.51 24.87 -8.94
C THR A 218 -17.14 23.98 -7.86
N SER A 219 -16.49 22.87 -7.54
CA SER A 219 -16.85 21.94 -6.47
C SER A 219 -15.57 21.44 -5.77
N GLY A 220 -15.74 20.74 -4.64
CA GLY A 220 -14.62 20.26 -3.81
C GLY A 220 -13.55 19.51 -4.60
N ILE A 221 -12.29 19.81 -4.30
CA ILE A 221 -11.12 19.20 -4.95
C ILE A 221 -10.85 17.87 -4.26
N THR A 222 -10.62 16.80 -5.02
CA THR A 222 -10.47 15.44 -4.48
C THR A 222 -9.02 14.97 -4.44
N SER A 223 -8.16 15.47 -5.33
CA SER A 223 -6.75 15.10 -5.34
C SER A 223 -5.88 16.12 -6.07
N ILE A 224 -4.59 16.14 -5.74
CA ILE A 224 -3.53 16.87 -6.44
C ILE A 224 -2.35 15.96 -6.76
N CYS A 225 -1.69 16.21 -7.89
CA CYS A 225 -0.46 15.50 -8.24
C CYS A 225 0.55 16.36 -9.01
N PHE A 226 1.81 16.37 -8.60
CA PHE A 226 2.91 16.93 -9.36
C PHE A 226 3.22 16.09 -10.59
N ASN A 227 3.57 16.77 -11.68
CA ASN A 227 4.17 16.12 -12.83
C ASN A 227 5.55 15.58 -12.44
N ARG A 228 5.85 14.34 -12.83
CA ARG A 228 7.11 13.66 -12.50
C ARG A 228 8.31 14.27 -13.23
N THR A 229 8.09 14.84 -14.42
CA THR A 229 9.17 15.38 -15.27
C THR A 229 9.30 16.89 -15.09
N ASP A 230 8.21 17.63 -15.26
CA ASP A 230 8.18 19.08 -15.09
C ASP A 230 7.70 19.43 -13.68
N LYS A 231 8.64 19.70 -12.77
CA LYS A 231 8.37 19.92 -11.34
C LYS A 231 7.64 21.23 -11.06
N ASP A 232 7.56 22.12 -12.05
CA ASP A 232 6.77 23.36 -11.96
C ASP A 232 5.31 23.14 -12.38
N ILE A 233 4.92 21.95 -12.84
CA ILE A 233 3.55 21.64 -13.23
C ILE A 233 2.92 20.68 -12.23
N PHE A 234 1.69 20.97 -11.83
CA PHE A 234 0.86 20.06 -11.04
C PHE A 234 -0.57 20.03 -11.59
N PHE A 235 -1.28 18.97 -11.26
CA PHE A 235 -2.66 18.75 -11.65
C PHE A 235 -3.55 18.68 -10.42
N SER A 236 -4.81 19.05 -10.61
CA SER A 236 -5.86 18.85 -9.61
C SER A 236 -7.10 18.27 -10.27
N SER A 237 -7.83 17.45 -9.54
CA SER A 237 -9.12 16.90 -9.93
C SER A 237 -10.18 17.20 -8.88
N GLY A 238 -11.45 17.35 -9.30
CA GLY A 238 -12.53 17.73 -8.40
C GLY A 238 -13.87 17.10 -8.73
N LEU A 239 -14.84 17.31 -7.82
CA LEU A 239 -16.23 16.86 -7.96
C LEU A 239 -17.00 17.61 -9.06
N ASP A 240 -16.39 18.62 -9.66
CA ASP A 240 -16.88 19.32 -10.86
C ASP A 240 -16.57 18.57 -12.16
N CYS A 241 -16.03 17.35 -12.05
CA CYS A 241 -15.61 16.50 -13.16
C CYS A 241 -14.53 17.14 -14.04
N MET A 242 -13.78 18.10 -13.50
CA MET A 242 -12.71 18.79 -14.22
C MET A 242 -11.34 18.35 -13.71
N ILE A 243 -10.35 18.42 -14.61
CA ILE A 243 -8.93 18.35 -14.28
C ILE A 243 -8.28 19.63 -14.74
N TYR A 244 -7.53 20.28 -13.86
CA TYR A 244 -6.76 21.47 -14.20
C TYR A 244 -5.26 21.20 -14.09
N ALA A 245 -4.52 21.68 -15.09
CA ALA A 245 -3.08 21.80 -15.04
C ALA A 245 -2.72 23.20 -14.56
N TRP A 246 -1.79 23.27 -13.62
CA TRP A 246 -1.34 24.49 -12.99
C TRP A 246 0.16 24.61 -13.13
N GLN A 247 0.63 25.85 -13.25
CA GLN A 247 2.04 26.17 -13.19
C GLN A 247 2.36 26.82 -11.85
N LEU A 248 3.29 26.23 -11.10
CA LEU A 248 3.81 26.72 -9.84
C LEU A 248 4.83 27.82 -10.13
N VAL A 249 4.32 29.04 -10.36
CA VAL A 249 5.16 30.20 -10.64
C VAL A 249 5.92 30.61 -9.37
N PRO A 250 7.27 30.70 -9.41
CA PRO A 250 8.02 31.31 -8.33
C PRO A 250 7.61 32.79 -8.22
N ASN A 251 7.13 33.22 -7.05
CA ASN A 251 7.04 34.65 -6.77
C ASN A 251 8.46 35.20 -6.60
N GLU A 252 9.11 35.52 -7.71
CA GLU A 252 10.25 36.43 -7.78
C GLU A 252 9.79 37.71 -8.47
N ARG A 253 9.13 38.62 -7.74
CA ARG A 253 9.04 40.03 -8.14
C ARG A 253 9.12 40.96 -6.93
N GLN A 254 10.28 41.62 -6.89
CA GLN A 254 10.58 43.01 -6.49
C GLN A 254 10.50 43.39 -5.02
#